data_AF-A0A2N3HLW2-F1
#
_entry.id   AF-A0A2N3HLW2-F1
#
_cell.length_a   1.000
_cell.length_b   1.000
_cell.length_c   1.000
_cell.angle_alpha   90.00
_cell.angle_beta   90.00
_cell.angle_gamma   90.00
#
_symmetry.space_group_name_H-M   'P 1'
#
loop_
_entity.id
_entity.type
_entity.pdbx_description
1 polymer ?
#
loop_
_entity_poly.entity_id
_entity_poly.type
_entity_poly.pdbx_seq_one_letter_code
_entity_poly.pdbx_strand_id
1 'polypeptide(L)'
;MGNVCCLLDACTVINLIHIDEDDFLLKKIKSLELKKSKPIEILIDELVFKEIQVNVNDRLKSGLSKFSDSSRIGGIRKEIDQKLSFFRGKKNRSAEMISELGNEYYEQIKNQVGYTKKINGELCSTAYALYLSRLDEKKVFFYTDDYPAKDFFSGYFEFQQIGQIKDTVDFLILIYWLDDDFNKSQLNRVLSELYSQYAIEVALLKERLVKFHNEKVNGAFIKSKKEIAFKLKDLINKLQKLELQNIQSYFEYFEVNKTKCKELFEIIKQYYSVFQIESNNQSETLLEKIKRTNRLIEAQRIYKWNDLIAS
;
A
#
# COMPACT_ATOMS: atom_id res chain seq x y z
N MET A 1 26.19 -10.90 -4.24
CA MET A 1 25.09 -10.82 -3.26
C MET A 1 23.80 -10.83 -4.02
N GLY A 2 22.83 -11.64 -3.59
CA GLY A 2 21.62 -11.91 -4.37
C GLY A 2 20.95 -10.63 -4.86
N ASN A 3 20.67 -10.57 -6.16
CA ASN A 3 19.84 -9.54 -6.76
C ASN A 3 18.44 -9.69 -6.14
N VAL A 4 17.99 -8.68 -5.41
CA VAL A 4 16.62 -8.59 -4.92
C VAL A 4 15.80 -7.86 -5.98
N CYS A 5 14.75 -8.50 -6.49
CA CYS A 5 13.79 -7.83 -7.36
C CYS A 5 12.57 -7.42 -6.55
N CYS A 6 12.23 -6.14 -6.59
CA CYS A 6 11.11 -5.54 -5.86
C CYS A 6 10.05 -5.08 -6.85
N LEU A 7 8.95 -5.82 -6.92
CA LEU A 7 7.75 -5.40 -7.65
C LEU A 7 6.90 -4.56 -6.71
N LEU A 8 6.60 -3.32 -7.10
CA LEU A 8 5.84 -2.40 -6.26
C LEU A 8 4.42 -2.22 -6.80
N ASP A 9 3.45 -2.38 -5.90
CA ASP A 9 2.04 -2.09 -6.15
C ASP A 9 1.72 -0.58 -6.06
N ALA A 10 0.53 -0.18 -6.52
CA ALA A 10 0.12 1.21 -6.59
C ALA A 10 0.09 1.89 -5.22
N CYS A 11 -0.51 1.23 -4.22
CA CYS A 11 -0.61 1.76 -2.85
C CYS A 11 0.77 1.98 -2.22
N THR A 12 1.69 1.03 -2.41
CA THR A 12 3.08 1.12 -1.97
C THR A 12 3.78 2.34 -2.56
N VAL A 13 3.71 2.53 -3.88
CA VAL A 13 4.36 3.65 -4.56
C VAL A 13 3.76 4.99 -4.14
N ILE A 14 2.43 5.07 -4.05
CA ILE A 14 1.75 6.28 -3.57
C ILE A 14 2.24 6.64 -2.16
N ASN A 15 2.32 5.66 -1.27
CA ASN A 15 2.83 5.90 0.08
C ASN A 15 4.28 6.38 0.08
N LEU A 16 5.16 5.77 -0.72
CA LEU A 16 6.55 6.21 -0.88
C LEU A 16 6.65 7.66 -1.36
N ILE A 17 5.84 8.07 -2.35
CA ILE A 17 5.83 9.44 -2.85
C ILE A 17 5.45 10.45 -1.75
N HIS A 18 4.45 10.11 -0.94
CA HIS A 18 3.92 11.01 0.09
C HIS A 18 4.76 11.08 1.37
N ILE A 19 5.57 10.06 1.69
CA ILE A 19 6.46 10.10 2.86
C ILE A 19 7.88 10.58 2.54
N ASP A 20 8.24 10.69 1.25
CA ASP A 20 9.62 10.99 0.87
C ASP A 20 9.96 12.48 0.93
N GLU A 21 10.40 12.96 2.08
CA GLU A 21 10.85 14.35 2.24
C GLU A 21 12.21 14.60 1.54
N ASP A 22 12.30 15.66 0.73
CA ASP A 22 13.50 16.11 0.00
C ASP A 22 14.15 15.04 -0.92
N ASP A 23 13.33 14.16 -1.49
CA ASP A 23 13.73 13.01 -2.32
C ASP A 23 14.71 12.06 -1.61
N PHE A 24 14.68 12.01 -0.28
CA PHE A 24 15.60 11.19 0.52
C PHE A 24 15.54 9.70 0.13
N LEU A 25 14.37 9.07 0.19
CA LEU A 25 14.15 7.66 -0.16
C LEU A 25 14.46 7.39 -1.63
N LEU A 26 14.02 8.26 -2.55
CA LEU A 26 14.31 8.09 -3.97
C LEU A 26 15.81 8.15 -4.25
N LYS A 27 16.56 9.04 -3.60
CA LYS A 27 18.04 9.10 -3.69
C LYS A 27 18.68 7.82 -3.17
N LYS A 28 18.18 7.26 -2.06
CA LYS A 28 18.65 5.99 -1.50
C LYS A 28 18.42 4.83 -2.45
N ILE A 29 17.20 4.69 -2.96
CA ILE A 29 16.86 3.67 -3.97
C ILE A 29 17.77 3.79 -5.18
N LYS A 30 17.89 4.99 -5.76
CA LYS A 30 18.72 5.24 -6.94
C LYS A 30 20.18 4.87 -6.70
N SER A 31 20.72 5.24 -5.53
CA SER A 31 22.07 4.87 -5.13
C SER A 31 22.25 3.36 -5.11
N LEU A 32 21.32 2.63 -4.49
CA LEU A 32 21.37 1.18 -4.40
C LEU A 32 21.33 0.50 -5.78
N GLU A 33 20.49 0.96 -6.71
CA GLU A 33 20.41 0.39 -8.07
C GLU A 33 21.67 0.66 -8.90
N LEU A 34 22.41 1.74 -8.59
CA LEU A 34 23.64 2.12 -9.30
C LEU A 34 24.90 1.44 -8.72
N LYS A 35 24.83 0.87 -7.51
CA LYS A 35 25.97 0.13 -6.93
C LYS A 35 26.38 -1.01 -7.86
N LYS A 36 27.68 -1.29 -7.98
CA LYS A 36 28.22 -2.38 -8.82
C LYS A 36 27.59 -3.75 -8.49
N SER A 37 27.27 -3.98 -7.22
CA SER A 37 26.62 -5.21 -6.75
C SER A 37 25.12 -5.28 -7.07
N LYS A 38 24.51 -4.17 -7.54
CA LYS A 38 23.08 -4.01 -7.82
C LYS A 38 22.19 -4.76 -6.82
N PRO A 39 22.30 -4.46 -5.52
CA PRO A 39 21.61 -5.24 -4.48
C PRO A 39 20.08 -5.25 -4.63
N ILE A 40 19.52 -4.29 -5.37
CA ILE A 40 18.08 -4.15 -5.60
C ILE A 40 17.80 -3.72 -7.04
N GLU A 41 16.71 -4.23 -7.59
CA GLU A 41 16.05 -3.77 -8.81
C GLU A 41 14.58 -3.47 -8.48
N ILE A 42 14.09 -2.30 -8.88
CA ILE A 42 12.68 -1.92 -8.68
C ILE A 42 11.93 -1.95 -10.00
N LEU A 43 10.80 -2.65 -10.00
CA LEU A 43 9.93 -2.81 -11.16
C LEU A 43 8.47 -2.47 -10.80
N ILE A 44 7.78 -1.83 -11.74
CA ILE A 44 6.37 -1.43 -11.63
C ILE A 44 5.64 -1.86 -12.90
N ASP A 45 4.49 -2.51 -12.78
CA ASP A 45 3.69 -2.84 -13.95
C ASP A 45 3.07 -1.61 -14.62
N GLU A 46 2.84 -1.64 -15.93
CA GLU A 46 2.22 -0.53 -16.66
C GLU A 46 0.82 -0.20 -16.14
N LEU A 47 0.01 -1.20 -15.78
CA LEU A 47 -1.32 -0.97 -15.19
C LEU A 47 -1.22 -0.35 -13.80
N VAL A 48 -0.25 -0.80 -13.00
CA VAL A 48 0.05 -0.23 -11.69
C VAL A 48 0.46 1.24 -11.84
N PHE A 49 1.33 1.56 -12.80
CA PHE A 49 1.75 2.94 -13.04
C PHE A 49 0.58 3.84 -13.45
N LYS A 50 -0.34 3.35 -14.28
CA LYS A 50 -1.56 4.10 -14.64
C LYS A 50 -2.43 4.36 -13.42
N GLU A 51 -2.59 3.38 -12.54
CA GLU A 51 -3.34 3.53 -11.29
C GLU A 51 -2.70 4.60 -10.38
N ILE A 52 -1.37 4.57 -10.24
CA ILE A 52 -0.63 5.59 -9.49
C ILE A 52 -0.92 6.99 -10.04
N GLN A 53 -0.86 7.18 -11.37
CA GLN A 53 -1.11 8.50 -11.99
C GLN A 53 -2.51 9.04 -11.69
N VAL A 54 -3.52 8.16 -11.62
CA VAL A 54 -4.91 8.56 -11.33
C VAL A 54 -5.06 8.95 -9.86
N ASN A 55 -4.47 8.16 -8.95
CA ASN A 55 -4.82 8.18 -7.53
C ASN A 55 -3.84 9.00 -6.65
N VAL A 56 -2.59 9.22 -7.07
CA VAL A 56 -1.54 9.87 -6.25
C VAL A 56 -1.93 11.26 -5.74
N ASN A 57 -2.74 11.99 -6.50
CA ASN A 57 -3.21 13.33 -6.15
C ASN A 57 -4.53 13.34 -5.34
N ASP A 58 -5.17 12.20 -5.10
CA ASP A 58 -6.48 12.16 -4.44
C ASP A 58 -6.42 12.64 -3.00
N ARG A 59 -5.28 12.40 -2.31
CA ARG A 59 -5.00 12.95 -0.98
C ARG A 59 -5.00 14.48 -0.93
N LEU A 60 -4.67 15.14 -2.03
CA LEU A 60 -4.76 16.61 -2.15
C LEU A 60 -6.21 17.09 -2.35
N LYS A 61 -7.08 16.23 -2.90
CA LYS A 61 -8.50 16.55 -3.18
C LYS A 61 -9.41 16.31 -1.96
N SER A 62 -9.09 15.34 -1.10
CA SER A 62 -9.92 14.91 0.03
C SER A 62 -9.97 15.88 1.22
N GLY A 63 -9.24 17.00 1.16
CA GLY A 63 -9.37 18.08 2.13
C GLY A 63 -8.46 17.89 3.35
N LEU A 64 -7.18 17.59 3.12
CA LEU A 64 -6.09 17.93 4.04
C LEU A 64 -6.14 19.45 4.32
N SER A 65 -6.98 19.85 5.27
CA SER A 65 -7.33 21.22 5.67
C SER A 65 -6.19 21.99 6.35
N LYS A 66 -4.93 21.61 6.08
CA LYS A 66 -3.73 22.41 6.40
C LYS A 66 -3.19 23.20 5.21
N PHE A 67 -3.73 23.00 4.00
CA PHE A 67 -3.28 23.68 2.79
C PHE A 67 -4.46 24.35 2.07
N SER A 68 -5.07 25.36 2.69
CA SER A 68 -6.06 26.25 2.05
C SER A 68 -5.43 27.21 1.02
N ASP A 69 -4.11 27.17 0.88
CA ASP A 69 -3.35 28.07 0.02
C ASP A 69 -3.07 27.36 -1.33
N SER A 70 -3.75 27.82 -2.38
CA SER A 70 -3.65 27.26 -3.74
C SER A 70 -2.21 27.24 -4.26
N SER A 71 -1.37 28.18 -3.80
CA SER A 71 0.06 28.26 -4.09
C SER A 71 0.84 27.05 -3.55
N ARG A 72 0.52 26.59 -2.34
CA ARG A 72 1.16 25.42 -1.70
C ARG A 72 0.76 24.12 -2.39
N ILE A 73 -0.51 23.98 -2.81
CA ILE A 73 -0.98 22.82 -3.57
C ILE A 73 -0.23 22.71 -4.90
N GLY A 74 0.01 23.84 -5.58
CA GLY A 74 0.81 23.87 -6.81
C GLY A 74 2.25 23.38 -6.61
N GLY A 75 2.88 23.76 -5.49
CA GLY A 75 4.21 23.27 -5.11
C GLY A 75 4.24 21.77 -4.85
N ILE A 76 3.32 21.25 -4.03
CA ILE A 76 3.23 19.82 -3.70
C ILE A 76 2.97 18.98 -4.96
N ARG A 77 2.12 19.44 -5.87
CA ARG A 77 1.88 18.74 -7.15
C ARG A 77 3.15 18.62 -7.98
N LYS A 78 3.94 19.69 -8.09
CA LYS A 78 5.21 19.65 -8.81
C LYS A 78 6.20 18.66 -8.20
N GLU A 79 6.26 18.60 -6.87
CA GLU A 79 7.10 17.65 -6.15
C GLU A 79 6.63 16.20 -6.41
N ILE A 80 5.32 15.94 -6.35
CA ILE A 80 4.73 14.65 -6.71
C ILE A 80 5.08 14.29 -8.16
N ASP A 81 4.94 15.21 -9.12
CA ASP A 81 5.24 14.96 -10.53
C ASP A 81 6.72 14.63 -10.78
N GLN A 82 7.63 15.26 -10.02
CA GLN A 82 9.05 14.93 -10.04
C GLN A 82 9.29 13.49 -9.54
N LYS A 83 8.68 13.12 -8.42
CA LYS A 83 8.77 11.75 -7.85
C LYS A 83 8.13 10.71 -8.77
N LEU A 84 7.02 11.03 -9.43
CA LEU A 84 6.39 10.16 -10.44
C LEU A 84 7.31 9.90 -11.63
N SER A 85 8.08 10.91 -12.05
CA SER A 85 9.04 10.77 -13.15
C SER A 85 10.13 9.75 -12.83
N PHE A 86 10.55 9.65 -11.57
CA PHE A 86 11.45 8.59 -11.10
C PHE A 86 10.83 7.20 -11.31
N PHE A 87 9.61 6.97 -10.83
CA PHE A 87 8.92 5.68 -10.94
C PHE A 87 8.52 5.32 -12.37
N ARG A 88 8.30 6.30 -13.25
CA ARG A 88 8.08 6.06 -14.68
C ARG A 88 9.24 5.31 -15.33
N GLY A 89 10.47 5.56 -14.88
CA GLY A 89 11.67 4.85 -15.33
C GLY A 89 11.80 3.42 -14.78
N LYS A 90 10.87 2.97 -13.93
CA LYS A 90 10.84 1.64 -13.29
C LYS A 90 9.82 0.69 -13.91
N LYS A 91 9.19 1.10 -15.00
CA LYS A 91 8.21 0.26 -15.69
C LYS A 91 8.83 -1.06 -16.12
N ASN A 92 8.14 -2.15 -15.81
CA ASN A 92 8.56 -3.49 -16.15
C ASN A 92 8.46 -3.73 -17.67
N ARG A 93 8.98 -4.88 -18.11
CA ARG A 93 8.91 -5.30 -19.51
C ARG A 93 7.78 -6.30 -19.73
N SER A 94 6.58 -5.99 -19.24
CA SER A 94 5.40 -6.86 -19.37
C SER A 94 5.06 -7.21 -20.83
N ALA A 95 5.38 -6.33 -21.78
CA ALA A 95 5.23 -6.62 -23.21
C ALA A 95 6.14 -7.76 -23.69
N GLU A 96 7.38 -7.86 -23.20
CA GLU A 96 8.30 -8.95 -23.53
C GLU A 96 7.77 -10.28 -22.98
N MET A 97 7.36 -10.31 -21.71
CA MET A 97 6.73 -11.49 -21.09
C MET A 97 5.53 -11.99 -21.90
N ILE A 98 4.63 -11.09 -22.32
CA ILE A 98 3.45 -11.46 -23.10
C ILE A 98 3.81 -11.95 -24.50
N SER A 99 4.88 -11.41 -25.10
CA SER A 99 5.37 -11.92 -26.38
C SER A 99 5.91 -13.35 -26.30
N GLU A 100 6.49 -13.73 -25.15
CA GLU A 100 7.06 -15.07 -24.93
C GLU A 100 6.01 -16.10 -24.48
N LEU A 101 5.14 -15.73 -23.55
CA LEU A 101 4.18 -16.65 -22.90
C LEU A 101 2.78 -16.61 -23.54
N GLY A 102 2.54 -15.63 -24.41
CA GLY A 102 1.25 -15.43 -25.06
C GLY A 102 0.24 -14.63 -24.24
N ASN A 103 -0.81 -14.19 -24.92
CA ASN A 103 -1.85 -13.30 -24.36
C ASN A 103 -2.72 -13.95 -23.27
N GLU A 104 -2.75 -15.29 -23.23
CA GLU A 104 -3.59 -16.04 -22.28
C GLU A 104 -2.94 -16.19 -20.89
N TYR A 105 -1.67 -15.82 -20.74
CA TYR A 105 -0.89 -16.05 -19.53
C TYR A 105 -1.56 -15.48 -18.26
N TYR A 106 -2.09 -14.25 -18.32
CA TYR A 106 -2.81 -13.66 -17.19
C TYR A 106 -4.07 -14.44 -16.82
N GLU A 107 -4.84 -14.90 -17.81
CA GLU A 107 -6.08 -15.67 -17.56
C GLU A 107 -5.75 -17.07 -17.01
N GLN A 108 -4.64 -17.69 -17.41
CA GLN A 108 -4.19 -18.96 -16.84
C GLN A 108 -3.92 -18.83 -15.34
N ILE A 109 -3.15 -17.81 -14.94
CA ILE A 109 -2.84 -17.55 -13.53
C ILE A 109 -4.13 -17.24 -12.76
N LYS A 110 -4.95 -16.33 -13.29
CA LYS A 110 -6.24 -15.94 -12.71
C LYS A 110 -7.15 -17.15 -12.47
N ASN A 111 -7.24 -18.08 -13.43
CA ASN A 111 -8.01 -19.32 -13.27
C ASN A 111 -7.41 -20.23 -12.20
N GLN A 112 -6.08 -20.35 -12.15
CA GLN A 112 -5.38 -21.18 -11.18
C GLN A 112 -5.56 -20.67 -9.74
N VAL A 113 -5.56 -19.35 -9.53
CA VAL A 113 -5.78 -18.75 -8.20
C VAL A 113 -7.26 -18.51 -7.88
N GLY A 114 -8.18 -18.79 -8.81
CA GLY A 114 -9.61 -18.52 -8.64
C GLY A 114 -9.96 -17.03 -8.53
N TYR A 115 -9.16 -16.15 -9.15
CA TYR A 115 -9.35 -14.70 -9.07
C TYR A 115 -10.49 -14.25 -9.99
N THR A 116 -11.57 -13.77 -9.39
CA THR A 116 -12.80 -13.41 -10.13
C THR A 116 -12.83 -11.96 -10.60
N LYS A 117 -11.92 -11.12 -10.10
CA LYS A 117 -11.82 -9.71 -10.51
C LYS A 117 -11.26 -9.60 -11.93
N LYS A 118 -11.49 -8.44 -12.56
CA LYS A 118 -10.85 -8.09 -13.84
C LYS A 118 -9.33 -8.04 -13.66
N ILE A 119 -8.59 -8.21 -14.75
CA ILE A 119 -7.14 -8.03 -14.77
C ILE A 119 -6.81 -6.62 -14.24
N ASN A 120 -6.06 -6.58 -13.16
CA ASN A 120 -5.66 -5.38 -12.44
C ASN A 120 -4.17 -5.44 -12.07
N GLY A 121 -3.66 -4.40 -11.41
CA GLY A 121 -2.25 -4.24 -11.09
C GLY A 121 -1.68 -5.39 -10.24
N GLU A 122 -2.47 -5.92 -9.31
CA GLU A 122 -2.08 -6.99 -8.40
C GLU A 122 -1.91 -8.33 -9.13
N LEU A 123 -2.86 -8.67 -10.03
CA LEU A 123 -2.74 -9.86 -10.88
C LEU A 123 -1.55 -9.74 -11.83
N CYS A 124 -1.37 -8.58 -12.49
CA CYS A 124 -0.25 -8.36 -13.40
C CYS A 124 1.09 -8.44 -12.67
N SER A 125 1.20 -7.85 -11.48
CA SER A 125 2.40 -7.92 -10.65
C SER A 125 2.68 -9.35 -10.18
N THR A 126 1.65 -10.11 -9.80
CA THR A 126 1.78 -11.54 -9.44
C THR A 126 2.26 -12.38 -10.62
N ALA A 127 1.68 -12.17 -11.80
CA ALA A 127 2.06 -12.87 -13.02
C ALA A 127 3.50 -12.58 -13.44
N TYR A 128 3.90 -11.31 -13.34
CA TYR A 128 5.27 -10.89 -13.63
C TYR A 128 6.26 -11.39 -12.57
N ALA A 129 5.85 -11.47 -11.30
CA ALA A 129 6.66 -12.07 -10.23
C ALA A 129 6.98 -13.53 -10.54
N LEU A 130 5.98 -14.32 -10.95
CA LEU A 130 6.19 -15.70 -11.37
C LEU A 130 7.17 -15.78 -12.53
N TYR A 131 6.97 -14.97 -13.57
CA TYR A 131 7.85 -14.92 -14.74
C TYR A 131 9.31 -14.65 -14.35
N LEU A 132 9.56 -13.60 -13.54
CA LEU A 132 10.89 -13.25 -13.07
C LEU A 132 11.52 -14.36 -12.22
N SER A 133 10.74 -15.02 -11.36
CA SER A 133 11.22 -16.13 -10.53
C SER A 133 11.66 -17.36 -11.34
N ARG A 134 11.32 -17.43 -12.63
CA ARG A 134 11.72 -18.50 -13.54
C ARG A 134 12.86 -18.10 -14.48
N LEU A 135 12.93 -16.82 -14.82
CA LEU A 135 13.97 -16.32 -15.72
C LEU A 135 15.29 -16.00 -15.02
N ASP A 136 15.22 -15.36 -13.86
CA ASP A 136 16.43 -14.93 -13.16
C ASP A 136 16.59 -15.65 -11.82
N GLU A 137 17.84 -15.90 -11.41
CA GLU A 137 18.19 -16.33 -10.04
C GLU A 137 18.07 -15.15 -9.04
N LYS A 138 16.91 -14.48 -9.01
CA LYS A 138 16.62 -13.34 -8.13
C LYS A 138 15.61 -13.70 -7.07
N LYS A 139 15.77 -13.13 -5.88
CA LYS A 139 14.72 -13.17 -4.86
C LYS A 139 13.67 -12.13 -5.22
N VAL A 140 12.47 -12.59 -5.58
CA VAL A 140 11.35 -11.71 -5.94
C VAL A 140 10.53 -11.37 -4.70
N PHE A 141 10.29 -10.08 -4.50
CA PHE A 141 9.37 -9.58 -3.48
C PHE A 141 8.31 -8.72 -4.15
N PHE A 142 7.05 -9.02 -3.87
CA PHE A 142 5.92 -8.18 -4.26
C PHE A 142 5.50 -7.34 -3.06
N TYR A 143 5.60 -6.01 -3.17
CA TYR A 143 5.28 -5.08 -2.10
C TYR A 143 3.91 -4.44 -2.34
N THR A 144 2.95 -4.77 -1.49
CA THR A 144 1.61 -4.19 -1.49
C THR A 144 1.16 -3.90 -0.07
N ASP A 145 0.53 -2.74 0.10
CA ASP A 145 -0.19 -2.38 1.32
C ASP A 145 -1.67 -2.81 1.27
N ASP A 146 -2.10 -3.43 0.16
CA ASP A 146 -3.43 -4.03 -0.01
C ASP A 146 -3.44 -5.44 0.59
N TYR A 147 -3.83 -5.55 1.87
CA TYR A 147 -3.90 -6.84 2.55
C TYR A 147 -4.84 -7.84 1.90
N PRO A 148 -6.04 -7.46 1.42
CA PRO A 148 -6.84 -8.35 0.58
C PRO A 148 -6.07 -9.00 -0.58
N ALA A 149 -5.22 -8.24 -1.28
CA ALA A 149 -4.38 -8.80 -2.34
C ALA A 149 -3.31 -9.76 -1.77
N LYS A 150 -2.66 -9.37 -0.66
CA LYS A 150 -1.69 -10.21 0.04
C LYS A 150 -2.30 -11.54 0.48
N ASP A 151 -3.44 -11.52 1.15
CA ASP A 151 -4.16 -12.73 1.60
C ASP A 151 -4.55 -13.61 0.41
N PHE A 152 -5.01 -12.99 -0.69
CA PHE A 152 -5.44 -13.72 -1.89
C PHE A 152 -4.28 -14.44 -2.60
N PHE A 153 -3.15 -13.76 -2.79
CA PHE A 153 -2.04 -14.29 -3.60
C PHE A 153 -0.94 -15.02 -2.78
N SER A 154 -0.94 -14.92 -1.45
CA SER A 154 0.13 -15.52 -0.62
C SER A 154 0.26 -17.04 -0.81
N GLY A 155 -0.87 -17.77 -0.82
CA GLY A 155 -0.85 -19.22 -1.05
C GLY A 155 -0.32 -19.60 -2.43
N TYR A 156 -0.55 -18.75 -3.44
CA TYR A 156 0.01 -18.94 -4.77
C TYR A 156 1.52 -18.73 -4.79
N PHE A 157 2.01 -17.65 -4.16
CA PHE A 157 3.44 -17.36 -4.03
C PHE A 157 4.18 -18.49 -3.33
N GLU A 158 3.60 -19.04 -2.25
CA GLU A 158 4.15 -20.18 -1.53
C GLU A 158 4.16 -21.43 -2.39
N PHE A 159 3.02 -21.83 -2.97
CA PHE A 159 2.94 -23.04 -3.80
C PHE A 159 3.89 -23.00 -5.00
N GLN A 160 3.99 -21.85 -5.67
CA GLN A 160 4.87 -21.65 -6.82
C GLN A 160 6.31 -21.30 -6.43
N GLN A 161 6.65 -21.19 -5.15
CA GLN A 161 8.00 -20.83 -4.71
C GLN A 161 8.53 -19.54 -5.40
N ILE A 162 7.66 -18.55 -5.59
CA ILE A 162 8.00 -17.31 -6.31
C ILE A 162 8.93 -16.43 -5.46
N GLY A 163 8.63 -16.34 -4.16
CA GLY A 163 9.23 -15.39 -3.25
C GLY A 163 8.25 -15.02 -2.15
N GLN A 164 8.20 -13.74 -1.77
CA GLN A 164 7.32 -13.29 -0.68
C GLN A 164 6.52 -12.05 -1.05
N ILE A 165 5.29 -11.98 -0.55
CA ILE A 165 4.49 -10.76 -0.54
C ILE A 165 4.75 -10.01 0.77
N LYS A 166 5.10 -8.74 0.66
CA LYS A 166 5.54 -7.84 1.73
C LYS A 166 4.79 -6.51 1.63
N ASP A 167 4.99 -5.62 2.59
CA ASP A 167 4.36 -4.29 2.61
C ASP A 167 5.41 -3.17 2.70
N THR A 168 4.97 -1.91 2.65
CA THR A 168 5.88 -0.75 2.65
C THR A 168 6.79 -0.72 3.88
N VAL A 169 6.36 -1.24 5.04
CA VAL A 169 7.21 -1.31 6.24
C VAL A 169 8.41 -2.22 5.98
N ASP A 170 8.19 -3.38 5.40
CA ASP A 170 9.26 -4.32 5.04
C ASP A 170 10.20 -3.71 4.00
N PHE A 171 9.66 -2.95 3.04
CA PHE A 171 10.45 -2.27 2.01
C PHE A 171 11.37 -1.19 2.60
N LEU A 172 10.89 -0.41 3.56
CA LEU A 172 11.72 0.59 4.24
C LEU A 172 12.86 -0.05 5.04
N ILE A 173 12.60 -1.19 5.69
CA ILE A 173 13.64 -2.00 6.35
C ILE A 173 14.65 -2.53 5.31
N LEU A 174 14.18 -2.99 4.15
CA LEU A 174 15.02 -3.41 3.02
C LEU A 174 15.89 -2.27 2.47
N ILE A 175 15.42 -1.02 2.43
CA ILE A 175 16.32 0.05 1.98
C ILE A 175 17.36 0.34 3.08
N TYR A 176 16.93 0.35 4.34
CA TYR A 176 17.78 0.59 5.50
C TYR A 176 18.93 -0.42 5.63
N TRP A 177 18.67 -1.71 5.41
CA TRP A 177 19.71 -2.74 5.57
C TRP A 177 20.78 -2.74 4.45
N LEU A 178 20.50 -2.12 3.27
CA LEU A 178 21.33 -2.16 2.05
C LEU A 178 22.14 -0.88 1.91
N ASP A 179 21.65 0.19 2.52
CA ASP A 179 22.26 1.51 2.47
C ASP A 179 22.93 1.81 3.80
N ASP A 180 24.26 1.76 3.81
CA ASP A 180 25.06 2.03 5.01
C ASP A 180 24.82 3.45 5.56
N ASP A 181 24.57 4.41 4.67
CA ASP A 181 24.32 5.82 4.98
C ASP A 181 22.88 6.09 5.44
N PHE A 182 22.00 5.08 5.47
CA PHE A 182 20.65 5.19 6.00
C PHE A 182 20.65 4.82 7.48
N ASN A 183 20.56 5.80 8.38
CA ASN A 183 20.70 5.58 9.82
C ASN A 183 19.34 5.37 10.52
N LYS A 184 19.41 4.92 11.79
CA LYS A 184 18.22 4.56 12.60
C LYS A 184 17.26 5.73 12.81
N SER A 185 17.78 6.95 13.01
CA SER A 185 16.94 8.15 13.17
C SER A 185 16.13 8.43 11.91
N GLN A 186 16.78 8.33 10.75
CA GLN A 186 16.11 8.47 9.46
C GLN A 186 15.06 7.37 9.23
N LEU A 187 15.34 6.12 9.63
CA LEU A 187 14.38 5.02 9.50
C LEU A 187 13.14 5.27 10.37
N ASN A 188 13.35 5.66 11.63
CA ASN A 188 12.26 6.03 12.54
C ASN A 188 11.43 7.20 12.00
N ARG A 189 12.07 8.20 11.38
CA ARG A 189 11.37 9.31 10.72
C ARG A 189 10.44 8.80 9.62
N VAL A 190 10.95 8.05 8.65
CA VAL A 190 10.11 7.59 7.53
C VAL A 190 9.00 6.61 7.96
N LEU A 191 9.24 5.78 8.98
CA LEU A 191 8.21 4.94 9.57
C LEU A 191 7.12 5.77 10.28
N SER A 192 7.50 6.86 10.94
CA SER A 192 6.55 7.78 11.60
C SER A 192 5.73 8.57 10.58
N GLU A 193 6.33 8.99 9.47
CA GLU A 193 5.61 9.61 8.36
C GLU A 193 4.62 8.62 7.73
N LEU A 194 5.04 7.38 7.48
CA LEU A 194 4.14 6.33 6.98
C LEU A 194 2.97 6.06 7.92
N TYR A 195 3.21 5.98 9.23
CA TYR A 195 2.16 5.86 10.23
C TYR A 195 1.16 7.03 10.13
N SER A 196 1.69 8.24 10.00
CA SER A 196 0.88 9.46 9.91
C SER A 196 0.02 9.46 8.65
N GLN A 197 0.53 8.98 7.51
CA GLN A 197 -0.24 8.84 6.27
C GLN A 197 -1.47 7.95 6.47
N TYR A 198 -1.30 6.75 7.01
CA TYR A 198 -2.43 5.85 7.27
C TYR A 198 -3.40 6.42 8.32
N ALA A 199 -2.89 7.01 9.40
CA ALA A 199 -3.71 7.57 10.47
C ALA A 199 -4.55 8.77 10.01
N ILE A 200 -4.04 9.59 9.09
CA ILE A 200 -4.77 10.73 8.51
C ILE A 200 -6.01 10.26 7.74
N GLU A 201 -5.88 9.22 6.91
CA GLU A 201 -7.03 8.70 6.14
C GLU A 201 -8.13 8.17 7.07
N VAL A 202 -7.75 7.47 8.15
CA VAL A 202 -8.67 7.02 9.21
C VAL A 202 -9.38 8.21 9.86
N ALA A 203 -8.66 9.28 10.18
CA ALA A 203 -9.21 10.47 10.80
C ALA A 203 -10.21 11.20 9.88
N LEU A 204 -9.88 11.33 8.60
CA LEU A 204 -10.75 11.96 7.59
C LEU A 204 -12.03 11.16 7.35
N LEU A 205 -11.93 9.84 7.22
CA LEU A 205 -13.11 8.97 7.12
C LEU A 205 -14.02 9.17 8.34
N LYS A 206 -13.45 9.11 9.55
CA LYS A 206 -14.20 9.34 10.80
C LYS A 206 -14.94 10.67 10.78
N GLU A 207 -14.27 11.76 10.40
CA GLU A 207 -14.87 13.10 10.33
C GLU A 207 -16.08 13.13 9.39
N ARG A 208 -15.94 12.54 8.19
CA ARG A 208 -17.02 12.45 7.20
C ARG A 208 -18.20 11.61 7.70
N LEU A 209 -17.94 10.49 8.36
CA LEU A 209 -18.97 9.63 8.93
C LEU A 209 -19.69 10.29 10.11
N VAL A 210 -18.98 11.01 10.97
CA VAL A 210 -19.58 11.80 12.07
C VAL A 210 -20.48 12.90 11.51
N LYS A 211 -20.02 13.62 10.48
CA LYS A 211 -20.82 14.63 9.80
C LYS A 211 -22.11 14.03 9.22
N PHE A 212 -21.99 12.93 8.48
CA PHE A 212 -23.15 12.21 7.96
C PHE A 212 -24.10 11.76 9.07
N HIS A 213 -23.56 11.21 10.17
CA HIS A 213 -24.35 10.80 11.32
C HIS A 213 -25.16 11.95 11.90
N ASN A 214 -24.52 13.09 12.16
CA ASN A 214 -25.16 14.25 12.78
C ASN A 214 -26.22 14.91 11.87
N GLU A 215 -26.00 14.91 10.55
CA GLU A 215 -26.91 15.56 9.60
C GLU A 215 -28.07 14.67 9.15
N LYS A 216 -27.87 13.34 9.10
CA LYS A 216 -28.82 12.42 8.43
C LYS A 216 -29.43 11.38 9.37
N VAL A 217 -28.79 11.02 10.48
CA VAL A 217 -29.26 9.95 11.37
C VAL A 217 -30.18 10.53 12.45
N ASN A 218 -31.44 10.74 12.07
CA ASN A 218 -32.51 11.18 12.97
C ASN A 218 -33.45 10.01 13.36
N GLY A 219 -34.49 10.28 14.14
CA GLY A 219 -35.44 9.25 14.59
C GLY A 219 -36.14 8.50 13.44
N ALA A 220 -36.42 9.16 12.30
CA ALA A 220 -37.00 8.51 11.14
C ALA A 220 -36.00 7.59 10.42
N PHE A 221 -34.74 8.02 10.33
CA PHE A 221 -33.65 7.17 9.84
C PHE A 221 -33.48 5.92 10.71
N ILE A 222 -33.43 6.07 12.03
CA ILE A 222 -33.26 4.96 12.96
C ILE A 222 -34.42 3.96 12.86
N LYS A 223 -35.66 4.44 12.72
CA LYS A 223 -36.84 3.57 12.54
C LYS A 223 -36.78 2.75 11.26
N SER A 224 -36.30 3.34 10.16
CA SER A 224 -36.27 2.68 8.84
C SER A 224 -34.99 1.88 8.57
N LYS A 225 -33.87 2.24 9.20
CA LYS A 225 -32.51 1.75 8.89
C LYS A 225 -31.70 1.46 10.17
N LYS A 226 -32.34 0.81 11.15
CA LYS A 226 -31.78 0.54 12.48
C LYS A 226 -30.39 -0.10 12.44
N GLU A 227 -30.21 -1.14 11.63
CA GLU A 227 -28.93 -1.86 11.53
C GLU A 227 -27.81 -1.00 10.93
N ILE A 228 -28.12 -0.21 9.89
CA ILE A 228 -27.18 0.71 9.25
C ILE A 228 -26.73 1.77 10.26
N ALA A 229 -27.66 2.34 11.03
CA ALA A 229 -27.34 3.31 12.07
C ALA A 229 -26.44 2.69 13.17
N PHE A 230 -26.73 1.45 13.57
CA PHE A 230 -25.90 0.72 14.53
C PHE A 230 -24.48 0.48 14.00
N LYS A 231 -24.35 -0.08 12.79
CA LYS A 231 -23.05 -0.35 12.15
C LYS A 231 -22.25 0.91 11.90
N LEU A 232 -22.90 2.02 11.53
CA LEU A 232 -22.25 3.31 11.36
C LEU A 232 -21.67 3.83 12.68
N LYS A 233 -22.47 3.81 13.76
CA LYS A 233 -22.02 4.27 15.08
C LYS A 233 -20.86 3.43 15.60
N ASP A 234 -20.94 2.12 15.41
CA ASP A 234 -19.89 1.17 15.79
C ASP A 234 -18.59 1.40 14.99
N LEU A 235 -18.70 1.61 13.67
CA LEU A 235 -17.57 1.99 12.82
C LEU A 235 -16.91 3.29 13.30
N ILE A 236 -17.69 4.33 13.57
CA ILE A 236 -17.17 5.61 14.10
C ILE A 236 -16.39 5.40 15.40
N ASN A 237 -16.92 4.59 16.32
CA ASN A 237 -16.25 4.28 17.58
C ASN A 237 -14.91 3.56 17.37
N LYS A 238 -14.87 2.57 16.46
CA LYS A 238 -13.64 1.86 16.10
C LYS A 238 -12.59 2.79 15.52
N LEU A 239 -12.97 3.64 14.55
CA LEU A 239 -12.08 4.62 13.95
C LEU A 239 -11.58 5.64 14.98
N GLN A 240 -12.42 6.04 15.95
CA GLN A 240 -12.03 6.95 17.02
C GLN A 240 -10.96 6.35 17.94
N LYS A 241 -11.07 5.06 18.27
CA LYS A 241 -10.12 4.37 19.14
C LYS A 241 -8.93 3.77 18.39
N LEU A 242 -8.90 3.86 17.06
CA LEU A 242 -7.96 3.14 16.19
C LEU A 242 -8.01 1.61 16.42
N GLU A 243 -9.17 1.08 16.77
CA GLU A 243 -9.44 -0.36 16.90
C GLU A 243 -9.82 -0.93 15.52
N LEU A 244 -8.84 -0.94 14.63
CA LEU A 244 -9.03 -1.24 13.20
C LEU A 244 -9.07 -2.73 12.88
N GLN A 245 -9.22 -3.58 13.90
CA GLN A 245 -9.44 -5.01 13.71
C GLN A 245 -10.85 -5.30 13.16
N ASN A 246 -10.92 -6.28 12.26
CA ASN A 246 -12.07 -6.67 11.44
C ASN A 246 -12.70 -5.49 10.66
N ILE A 247 -11.92 -4.45 10.31
CA ILE A 247 -12.49 -3.23 9.74
C ILE A 247 -13.10 -3.49 8.35
N GLN A 248 -12.51 -4.39 7.56
CA GLN A 248 -12.98 -4.78 6.22
C GLN A 248 -14.43 -5.28 6.23
N SER A 249 -14.87 -5.95 7.30
CA SER A 249 -16.26 -6.43 7.43
C SER A 249 -17.30 -5.31 7.40
N TYR A 250 -16.92 -4.07 7.77
CA TYR A 250 -17.81 -2.92 7.63
C TYR A 250 -17.96 -2.51 6.17
N PHE A 251 -16.87 -2.49 5.40
CA PHE A 251 -16.94 -2.18 3.97
C PHE A 251 -17.88 -3.16 3.26
N GLU A 252 -17.69 -4.47 3.47
CA GLU A 252 -18.53 -5.53 2.90
C GLU A 252 -20.00 -5.35 3.27
N TYR A 253 -20.29 -5.07 4.55
CA TYR A 253 -21.65 -4.80 5.01
C TYR A 253 -22.29 -3.62 4.28
N PHE A 254 -21.58 -2.50 4.15
CA PHE A 254 -22.11 -1.30 3.51
C PHE A 254 -22.20 -1.44 1.98
N GLU A 255 -21.33 -2.23 1.36
CA GLU A 255 -21.41 -2.57 -0.05
C GLU A 255 -22.66 -3.39 -0.37
N VAL A 256 -22.94 -4.43 0.42
CA VAL A 256 -24.16 -5.25 0.29
C VAL A 256 -25.42 -4.39 0.50
N ASN A 257 -25.35 -3.41 1.40
CA ASN A 257 -26.48 -2.55 1.74
C ASN A 257 -26.49 -1.19 1.01
N LYS A 258 -25.68 -1.01 -0.04
CA LYS A 258 -25.52 0.28 -0.74
C LYS A 258 -26.81 0.88 -1.28
N THR A 259 -27.77 0.04 -1.68
CA THR A 259 -29.09 0.48 -2.17
C THR A 259 -29.93 1.14 -1.08
N LYS A 260 -29.74 0.76 0.19
CA LYS A 260 -30.46 1.32 1.34
C LYS A 260 -29.90 2.69 1.76
N CYS A 261 -28.63 2.96 1.50
CA CYS A 261 -27.99 4.23 1.86
C CYS A 261 -26.79 4.56 0.95
N LYS A 262 -27.09 5.03 -0.28
CA LYS A 262 -26.07 5.31 -1.29
C LYS A 262 -25.04 6.35 -0.84
N GLU A 263 -25.50 7.46 -0.25
CA GLU A 263 -24.63 8.56 0.21
C GLU A 263 -23.57 8.07 1.22
N LEU A 264 -23.97 7.24 2.19
CA LEU A 264 -23.06 6.65 3.16
C LEU A 264 -22.04 5.71 2.48
N PHE A 265 -22.52 4.88 1.55
CA PHE A 265 -21.63 3.99 0.82
C PHE A 265 -20.61 4.74 -0.04
N GLU A 266 -20.97 5.86 -0.67
CA GLU A 266 -20.02 6.68 -1.43
C GLU A 266 -18.92 7.27 -0.53
N ILE A 267 -19.26 7.71 0.69
CA ILE A 267 -18.26 8.14 1.69
C ILE A 267 -17.30 6.97 1.99
N ILE A 268 -17.83 5.81 2.31
CA ILE A 268 -17.03 4.63 2.67
C ILE A 268 -16.12 4.20 1.51
N LYS A 269 -16.66 4.16 0.30
CA LYS A 269 -15.93 3.82 -0.92
C LYS A 269 -14.80 4.79 -1.22
N GLN A 270 -14.98 6.08 -0.93
CA GLN A 270 -13.93 7.09 -1.12
C GLN A 270 -12.69 6.82 -0.25
N TYR A 271 -12.85 6.19 0.92
CA TYR A 271 -11.77 5.86 1.85
C TYR A 271 -11.56 4.34 1.92
N TYR A 272 -11.70 3.64 0.80
CA TYR A 272 -11.58 2.18 0.76
C TYR A 272 -10.23 1.68 1.32
N SER A 273 -9.14 2.44 1.11
CA SER A 273 -7.80 2.17 1.64
C SER A 273 -7.76 1.93 3.15
N VAL A 274 -8.60 2.63 3.93
CA VAL A 274 -8.70 2.43 5.39
C VAL A 274 -9.15 1.02 5.75
N PHE A 275 -9.92 0.39 4.86
CA PHE A 275 -10.42 -0.97 5.07
C PHE A 275 -9.42 -2.05 4.61
N GLN A 276 -8.39 -1.65 3.85
CA GLN A 276 -7.36 -2.54 3.30
C GLN A 276 -6.09 -2.67 4.18
N ILE A 277 -5.99 -1.92 5.29
CA ILE A 277 -4.80 -1.89 6.17
C ILE A 277 -4.66 -3.10 7.12
N GLU A 278 -5.58 -4.06 7.03
CA GLU A 278 -5.68 -5.24 7.89
C GLU A 278 -5.89 -6.50 7.03
N SER A 279 -5.22 -7.60 7.38
CA SER A 279 -5.55 -8.96 6.91
C SER A 279 -6.53 -9.66 7.85
N ASN A 280 -7.36 -10.54 7.31
CA ASN A 280 -8.41 -11.29 8.00
C ASN A 280 -8.19 -11.49 9.52
N ASN A 281 -9.22 -11.16 10.32
CA ASN A 281 -9.53 -11.30 11.76
C ASN A 281 -8.50 -11.74 12.85
N GLN A 282 -7.23 -11.99 12.53
CA GLN A 282 -6.17 -12.46 13.42
C GLN A 282 -4.80 -11.83 13.08
N SER A 283 -4.70 -11.02 12.02
CA SER A 283 -3.46 -10.39 11.63
C SER A 283 -3.27 -9.01 12.28
N GLU A 284 -2.01 -8.59 12.38
CA GLU A 284 -1.63 -7.24 12.82
C GLU A 284 -1.92 -6.22 11.71
N THR A 285 -2.58 -5.11 12.07
CA THR A 285 -2.82 -3.98 11.14
C THR A 285 -1.50 -3.27 10.76
N LEU A 286 -1.46 -2.52 9.64
CA LEU A 286 -0.27 -1.73 9.28
C LEU A 286 0.18 -0.77 10.38
N LEU A 287 -0.77 -0.11 11.05
CA LEU A 287 -0.49 0.81 12.14
C LEU A 287 0.16 0.10 13.33
N GLU A 288 -0.32 -1.09 13.67
CA GLU A 288 0.26 -1.92 14.72
C GLU A 288 1.65 -2.44 14.30
N LYS A 289 1.79 -2.89 13.05
CA LYS A 289 3.07 -3.34 12.49
C LYS A 289 4.14 -2.26 12.57
N ILE A 290 3.81 -1.01 12.22
CA ILE A 290 4.75 0.12 12.34
C ILE A 290 5.15 0.34 13.81
N LYS A 291 4.18 0.34 14.73
CA LYS A 291 4.46 0.48 16.18
C LYS A 291 5.38 -0.63 16.69
N ARG A 292 5.08 -1.89 16.33
CA ARG A 292 5.89 -3.05 16.72
C ARG A 292 7.29 -2.97 16.12
N THR A 293 7.41 -2.63 14.84
CA THR A 293 8.69 -2.44 14.15
C THR A 293 9.54 -1.36 14.83
N ASN A 294 8.97 -0.20 15.17
CA ASN A 294 9.70 0.84 15.90
C ASN A 294 10.21 0.34 17.26
N ARG A 295 9.38 -0.38 18.04
CA ARG A 295 9.82 -0.99 19.32
C ARG A 295 10.95 -2.00 19.11
N LEU A 296 10.88 -2.82 18.06
CA LEU A 296 11.91 -3.79 17.73
C LEU A 296 13.23 -3.12 17.30
N ILE A 297 13.18 -2.05 16.51
CA ILE A 297 14.36 -1.26 16.12
C ILE A 297 15.01 -0.60 17.35
N GLU A 298 14.23 -0.26 18.36
CA GLU A 298 14.74 0.23 19.65
C GLU A 298 15.44 -0.86 20.46
N ALA A 299 14.83 -2.03 20.55
CA ALA A 299 15.31 -3.14 21.38
C ALA A 299 16.39 -4.01 20.71
N GLN A 300 16.43 -4.06 19.38
CA GLN A 300 17.25 -4.99 18.60
C GLN A 300 17.96 -4.27 17.46
N ARG A 301 19.16 -4.74 17.12
CA ARG A 301 19.91 -4.25 15.95
C ARG A 301 19.42 -4.97 14.69
N ILE A 302 19.10 -4.21 13.66
CA ILE A 302 19.01 -4.73 12.29
C ILE A 302 20.44 -4.77 11.73
N TYR A 303 20.94 -5.97 11.48
CA TYR A 303 22.30 -6.15 10.96
C TYR A 303 22.41 -5.70 9.51
N LYS A 304 23.34 -4.79 9.25
CA LYS A 304 23.78 -4.44 7.89
C LYS A 304 24.89 -5.39 7.45
N TRP A 305 25.19 -5.41 6.17
CA TRP A 305 26.25 -6.28 5.65
C TRP A 305 27.61 -6.05 6.33
N ASN A 306 28.00 -4.80 6.53
CA ASN A 306 29.27 -4.48 7.19
C ASN A 306 29.31 -4.95 8.66
N ASP A 307 28.14 -5.09 9.30
CA ASP A 307 28.06 -5.62 10.67
C ASP A 307 28.38 -7.12 10.74
N LEU A 308 28.22 -7.84 9.62
CA LEU A 308 28.45 -9.28 9.52
C LEU A 308 29.88 -9.64 9.11
N ILE A 309 30.59 -8.70 8.47
CA ILE A 309 32.00 -8.88 8.07
C ILE A 309 32.96 -8.41 9.17
N ALA A 310 32.54 -7.47 10.02
CA ALA A 310 33.38 -6.92 11.09
C ALA A 310 33.48 -7.83 12.34
N SER A 311 33.26 -9.13 12.20
CA SER A 311 33.43 -10.15 13.26
C SER A 311 34.60 -11.07 12.96
#